data_AF-A0AAD9J5K8-F1
#
_entry.id   AF-A0AAD9J5K8-F1
#
_cell.length_a   1.000
_cell.length_b   1.000
_cell.length_c   1.000
_cell.angle_alpha   90.00
_cell.angle_beta   90.00
_cell.angle_gamma   90.00
#
_symmetry.space_group_name_H-M   'P 1'
#
loop_
_entity.id
_entity.type
_entity.pdbx_description
1 polymer ?
#
loop_
_entity_poly.entity_id
_entity_poly.type
_entity_poly.pdbx_seq_one_letter_code
_entity_poly.pdbx_strand_id
1 'polypeptide(L)'
;MQSLLEYNTVSIQGNISKTTITMHTKYMKRELWLRMGQLISSIIKAKLLKKKLSKSTEPNIIKYKTFNNIYNTTRRQLEIRYYDYVFNSNNHIIKQTLIEL
;
A
#
# COMPACT_ATOMS: atom_id res chain seq x y z
N MET A 1 -23.59 -7.05 3.67
CA MET A 1 -23.61 -5.60 3.96
C MET A 1 -22.37 -4.95 3.34
N GLN A 2 -22.51 -4.26 2.20
CA GLN A 2 -21.45 -3.45 1.60
C GLN A 2 -21.59 -2.01 2.11
N SER A 3 -20.58 -1.49 2.79
CA SER A 3 -20.49 -0.07 3.14
C SER A 3 -19.89 0.71 1.97
N LEU A 4 -20.70 1.60 1.40
CA LEU A 4 -20.29 2.63 0.44
C LEU A 4 -19.54 3.73 1.20
N LEU A 5 -18.27 3.93 0.88
CA LEU A 5 -17.53 5.15 1.25
C LEU A 5 -17.15 5.87 -0.03
N GLU A 6 -17.77 7.02 -0.25
CA GLU A 6 -17.48 7.94 -1.36
C GLU A 6 -16.03 8.42 -1.27
N TYR A 7 -15.32 8.37 -2.41
CA TYR A 7 -13.90 8.71 -2.51
C TYR A 7 -13.70 10.08 -3.16
N ASN A 8 -12.96 10.97 -2.49
CA ASN A 8 -12.52 12.24 -3.05
C ASN A 8 -11.39 12.05 -4.07
N THR A 9 -11.60 12.52 -5.30
CA THR A 9 -10.60 12.60 -6.37
C THR A 9 -9.60 13.73 -6.10
N VAL A 10 -8.30 13.41 -6.09
CA VAL A 10 -7.22 14.41 -6.05
C VAL A 10 -6.51 14.41 -7.40
N SER A 11 -6.68 15.47 -8.20
CA SER A 11 -5.87 15.72 -9.38
C SER A 11 -4.58 16.44 -8.98
N ILE A 12 -3.44 16.01 -9.51
CA ILE A 12 -2.15 16.70 -9.35
C ILE A 12 -1.64 17.02 -10.75
N GLN A 13 -1.61 18.30 -11.11
CA GLN A 13 -1.01 18.79 -12.35
C GLN A 13 0.47 19.11 -12.11
N GLY A 14 1.36 18.41 -12.81
CA GLY A 14 2.79 18.71 -12.86
C GLY A 14 3.24 18.85 -14.31
N ASN A 15 3.89 19.96 -14.64
CA ASN A 15 4.37 20.28 -15.98
C ASN A 15 5.73 19.64 -16.25
N ILE A 16 5.74 18.39 -16.70
CA ILE A 16 6.84 17.82 -17.49
C ILE A 16 6.16 16.96 -18.57
N SER A 17 6.16 17.46 -19.82
CA SER A 17 5.68 16.78 -21.04
C SER A 17 4.26 16.20 -20.96
N LYS A 18 3.29 16.90 -21.57
CA LYS A 18 1.85 16.58 -21.69
C LYS A 18 1.53 15.09 -21.87
N THR A 19 1.60 14.33 -20.80
CA THR A 19 1.16 12.94 -20.71
C THR A 19 0.09 12.94 -19.64
N THR A 20 -1.17 12.99 -20.07
CA THR A 20 -2.30 12.85 -19.17
C THR A 20 -2.31 11.41 -18.67
N ILE A 21 -1.73 11.16 -17.50
CA ILE A 21 -1.83 9.85 -16.84
C ILE A 21 -3.20 9.79 -16.17
N THR A 22 -4.20 9.33 -16.90
CA THR A 22 -5.54 9.01 -16.35
C THR A 22 -5.45 7.69 -15.60
N MET A 23 -5.29 7.76 -14.27
CA MET A 23 -5.38 6.58 -13.42
C MET A 23 -6.85 6.22 -13.18
N HIS A 24 -7.37 5.26 -13.94
CA HIS A 24 -8.66 4.63 -13.64
C HIS A 24 -8.48 3.71 -12.44
N THR A 25 -8.82 4.19 -11.24
CA THR A 25 -8.75 3.45 -9.96
C THR A 25 -9.78 2.33 -9.84
N LYS A 26 -10.40 1.90 -10.95
CA LYS A 26 -11.65 1.13 -10.90
C LYS A 26 -11.52 -0.19 -10.13
N TYR A 27 -10.32 -0.76 -10.00
CA TYR A 27 -10.07 -1.92 -9.13
C TYR A 27 -8.62 -1.99 -8.65
N MET A 28 -8.17 -1.12 -7.74
CA MET A 28 -7.09 -1.57 -6.85
C MET A 28 -7.72 -2.54 -5.86
N LYS A 29 -7.70 -3.84 -6.18
CA LYS A 29 -8.07 -4.90 -5.25
C LYS A 29 -7.35 -4.60 -3.94
N ARG A 30 -8.11 -4.36 -2.88
CA ARG A 30 -7.53 -4.18 -1.55
C ARG A 30 -6.94 -5.54 -1.17
N GLU A 31 -5.62 -5.62 -1.21
CA GLU A 31 -4.89 -6.76 -0.71
C GLU A 31 -5.36 -7.09 0.72
N LEU A 32 -5.75 -8.33 0.98
CA LEU A 32 -6.34 -8.75 2.26
C LEU A 32 -5.41 -8.51 3.45
N TRP A 33 -4.11 -8.47 3.19
CA TRP A 33 -3.07 -8.18 4.19
C TRP A 33 -2.87 -6.68 4.47
N LEU A 34 -3.50 -5.80 3.68
CA LEU A 34 -3.33 -4.37 3.79
C LEU A 34 -4.20 -3.79 4.91
N ARG A 35 -3.58 -3.46 6.04
CA ARG A 35 -4.26 -2.89 7.22
C ARG A 35 -4.51 -1.38 7.07
N MET A 36 -5.47 -0.85 7.84
CA MET A 36 -5.78 0.59 7.89
C MET A 36 -4.54 1.47 8.19
N GLY A 37 -3.62 1.00 9.04
CA GLY A 37 -2.36 1.70 9.32
C GLY A 37 -1.44 1.85 8.10
N GLN A 38 -1.41 0.87 7.18
CA GLN A 38 -0.66 0.98 5.93
C GLN A 38 -1.32 1.95 4.95
N LEU A 39 -2.65 2.05 4.96
CA LEU A 39 -3.38 3.02 4.15
C LEU A 39 -3.07 4.45 4.60
N ILE A 40 -3.16 4.72 5.91
CA ILE A 40 -2.80 6.02 6.49
C ILE A 40 -1.34 6.35 6.16
N SER A 41 -0.44 5.38 6.35
CA SER A 41 0.99 5.56 6.03
C SER A 41 1.24 5.82 4.55
N SER A 42 0.45 5.21 3.65
CA SER A 42 0.52 5.46 2.20
C SER A 42 0.12 6.89 1.86
N ILE A 43 -0.93 7.42 2.49
CA ILE A 43 -1.36 8.82 2.34
C ILE A 43 -0.24 9.76 2.81
N ILE A 44 0.38 9.48 3.96
CA ILE A 44 1.50 10.26 4.48
C ILE A 44 2.69 10.21 3.50
N LYS A 45 3.03 9.04 2.98
CA LYS A 45 4.07 8.86 1.95
C LYS A 45 3.80 9.73 0.73
N ALA A 46 2.57 9.74 0.22
CA ALA A 46 2.17 10.55 -0.92
C ALA A 46 2.29 12.07 -0.63
N LYS A 47 1.89 12.51 0.57
CA LYS A 47 2.07 13.91 1.01
C LYS A 47 3.54 14.31 1.07
N LEU A 48 4.41 13.42 1.57
CA LEU A 48 5.86 13.66 1.62
C LEU A 48 6.48 13.68 0.22
N LEU A 49 6.06 12.79 -0.67
CA LEU A 49 6.49 12.80 -2.07
C LEU A 49 6.10 14.10 -2.76
N LYS A 50 4.84 14.53 -2.61
CA LYS A 50 4.37 15.82 -3.14
C LYS A 50 5.24 16.97 -2.63
N LYS A 51 5.52 17.01 -1.31
CA LYS A 51 6.40 18.04 -0.72
C LYS A 51 7.81 18.01 -1.31
N LYS A 52 8.42 16.82 -1.42
CA LYS A 52 9.74 16.63 -2.05
C LYS A 52 9.76 17.17 -3.48
N LEU A 53 8.74 16.88 -4.28
CA LEU A 53 8.67 17.31 -5.68
C LEU A 53 8.37 18.82 -5.82
N SER A 54 7.49 19.36 -4.99
CA SER A 54 7.11 20.78 -5.06
C SER A 54 8.16 21.73 -4.47
N LYS A 55 8.89 21.28 -3.44
CA LYS A 55 9.89 22.06 -2.70
C LYS A 55 11.03 21.12 -2.33
N SER A 56 11.92 20.90 -3.29
CA SER A 56 13.03 19.95 -3.19
C SER A 56 14.18 20.48 -2.33
N THR A 57 13.92 20.71 -1.05
CA THR A 57 14.94 21.05 -0.06
C THR A 57 15.55 19.77 0.54
N GLU A 58 16.81 19.84 0.97
CA GLU A 58 17.51 18.70 1.56
C GLU A 58 16.72 18.04 2.72
N PRO A 59 16.12 18.79 3.68
CA PRO A 59 15.30 18.18 4.72
C PRO A 59 14.08 17.42 4.18
N ASN A 60 13.44 17.91 3.12
CA ASN A 60 12.28 17.25 2.52
C ASN A 60 12.69 15.97 1.78
N ILE A 61 13.85 15.98 1.10
CA ILE A 61 14.39 14.81 0.40
C ILE A 61 14.73 13.71 1.42
N ILE A 62 15.47 14.05 2.48
CA ILE A 62 15.86 13.11 3.55
C ILE A 62 14.60 12.56 4.22
N LYS A 63 13.66 13.42 4.60
CA LYS A 63 12.42 13.00 5.27
C LYS A 63 11.62 12.02 4.43
N TYR A 64 11.47 12.27 3.13
CA TYR A 64 10.81 11.33 2.23
C TYR A 64 11.59 10.01 2.11
N LYS A 65 12.91 10.06 1.93
CA LYS A 65 13.77 8.87 1.74
C LYS A 65 13.68 7.95 2.96
N THR A 66 13.80 8.50 4.16
CA THR A 66 13.68 7.77 5.43
C THR A 66 12.31 7.13 5.56
N PHE A 67 11.24 7.91 5.35
CA PHE A 67 9.87 7.39 5.43
C PHE A 67 9.62 6.28 4.40
N ASN A 68 10.07 6.46 3.16
CA ASN A 68 9.91 5.50 2.08
C ASN A 68 10.59 4.15 2.40
N ASN A 69 11.79 4.18 2.98
CA ASN A 69 12.48 2.96 3.39
C ASN A 69 11.70 2.20 4.46
N ILE A 70 11.32 2.89 5.55
CA ILE A 70 10.54 2.28 6.64
C ILE A 70 9.24 1.70 6.10
N TYR A 71 8.50 2.47 5.30
CA TYR A 71 7.24 2.04 4.71
C TYR A 71 7.40 0.76 3.88
N ASN A 72 8.42 0.68 3.01
CA ASN A 72 8.63 -0.48 2.15
C ASN A 72 9.05 -1.72 2.96
N THR A 73 9.91 -1.55 3.97
CA THR A 73 10.31 -2.63 4.87
C THR A 73 9.11 -3.17 5.65
N THR A 74 8.33 -2.29 6.28
CA THR A 74 7.12 -2.70 7.02
C THR A 74 6.10 -3.36 6.10
N ARG A 75 5.92 -2.84 4.88
CA ARG A 75 4.99 -3.43 3.90
C ARG A 75 5.38 -4.87 3.55
N ARG A 76 6.65 -5.11 3.22
CA ARG A 76 7.16 -6.46 2.91
C ARG A 76 7.02 -7.43 4.09
N GLN A 77 7.36 -6.98 5.30
CA GLN A 77 7.22 -7.83 6.49
C GLN A 77 5.78 -8.22 6.77
N LEU A 78 4.83 -7.31 6.55
CA LEU A 78 3.41 -7.59 6.75
C LEU A 78 2.87 -8.55 5.68
N GLU A 79 3.31 -8.40 4.44
CA GLU A 79 2.97 -9.32 3.34
C GLU A 79 3.47 -10.74 3.63
N ILE A 80 4.74 -10.88 4.00
CA ILE A 80 5.34 -12.17 4.38
C ILE A 80 4.55 -12.81 5.52
N ARG A 81 4.34 -12.07 6.63
CA ARG A 81 3.60 -12.59 7.80
C ARG A 81 2.18 -13.02 7.46
N TYR A 82 1.52 -12.32 6.54
CA TYR A 82 0.17 -12.70 6.12
C TYR A 82 0.19 -14.03 5.37
N TYR A 83 1.09 -14.19 4.40
CA TYR A 83 1.17 -15.44 3.65
C TYR A 83 1.65 -16.61 4.52
N ASP A 84 2.58 -16.38 5.45
CA ASP A 84 2.98 -17.37 6.46
C ASP A 84 1.77 -17.80 7.31
N TYR A 85 0.95 -16.84 7.74
CA TYR A 85 -0.27 -17.12 8.50
C TYR A 85 -1.28 -17.94 7.67
N VAL A 86 -1.54 -17.55 6.43
CA VAL A 86 -2.46 -18.27 5.53
C VAL A 86 -1.97 -19.70 5.27
N PHE A 87 -0.68 -19.86 4.98
CA PHE A 87 -0.07 -21.17 4.77
C PHE A 87 -0.19 -22.06 6.00
N ASN A 88 0.17 -21.55 7.19
CA ASN A 88 0.10 -22.31 8.43
C ASN A 88 -1.35 -22.62 8.88
N SER A 89 -2.28 -21.70 8.64
CA SER A 89 -3.70 -21.93 8.95
C SER A 89 -4.29 -23.04 8.08
N ASN A 90 -3.87 -23.14 6.81
CA ASN A 90 -4.35 -24.15 5.87
C ASN A 90 -3.67 -25.53 6.05
N ASN A 91 -2.52 -25.60 6.72
CA ASN A 91 -1.82 -26.86 7.00
C ASN A 91 -2.63 -27.82 7.90
N HIS A 92 -3.53 -27.31 8.74
CA HIS A 92 -4.40 -28.16 9.56
C HIS A 92 -5.42 -28.94 8.72
N ILE A 93 -5.92 -28.33 7.63
CA ILE A 93 -6.89 -28.94 6.72
C ILE A 93 -6.22 -30.07 5.93
N ILE A 94 -5.03 -29.82 5.38
CA ILE A 94 -4.27 -30.82 4.60
C ILE A 94 -3.93 -32.05 5.45
N LYS A 95 -3.53 -31.86 6.72
CA LYS A 95 -3.22 -32.98 7.62
C LYS A 95 -4.44 -33.82 7.97
N GLN A 96 -5.63 -33.21 8.13
CA GLN A 96 -6.88 -33.96 8.33
C GLN A 96 -7.26 -34.79 7.11
N THR A 97 -7.20 -34.22 5.90
CA THR A 97 -7.55 -34.95 4.67
C THR A 97 -6.61 -36.13 4.40
N LEU A 98 -5.36 -36.06 4.84
CA LEU A 98 -4.39 -37.15 4.68
C LEU A 98 -4.55 -38.29 5.70
N ILE A 99 -5.25 -38.04 6.82
CA ILE A 99 -5.53 -39.04 7.86
C ILE A 99 -6.85 -39.77 7.57
N GLU A 100 -7.74 -39.17 6.78
CA GLU A 100 -9.06 -39.73 6.41
C GLU A 100 -9.05 -40.55 5.10
N LEU A 101 -7.89 -40.72 4.45
CA LEU A 101 -7.65 -41.61 3.30
C LEU A 101 -6.90 -42.88 3.73
#